data_AF-A0A7R6WBF8-F1
#
_entry.id   AF-A0A7R6WBF8-F1
#
_cell.length_a   1.000
_cell.length_b   1.000
_cell.length_c   1.000
_cell.angle_alpha   90.00
_cell.angle_beta   90.00
_cell.angle_gamma   90.00
#
_symmetry.space_group_name_H-M   'P 1'
#
loop_
_entity.id
_entity.type
_entity.pdbx_description
1 polymer ?
#
loop_
_entity_poly.entity_id
_entity_poly.type
_entity_poly.pdbx_seq_one_letter_code
_entity_poly.pdbx_strand_id
1 'polypeptide(L)'
;MGTLSIRGLDDSLSEQLKKVANAEDRSVNQYVIDILKQHLGHTKQKKFTQSYNDLDQLFGSWSDKSFAAIDEKINSERQIDDELWK
;
A
#
# COMPACT_ATOMS: atom_id res chain seq x y z
N MET A 1 7.80 -11.16 -29.54
CA MET A 1 8.25 -12.26 -28.67
C MET A 1 9.76 -12.30 -28.75
N GLY A 2 10.43 -12.09 -27.62
CA GLY A 2 11.87 -12.25 -27.46
C GLY A 2 12.12 -12.77 -26.05
N THR A 3 13.13 -13.61 -25.88
CA THR A 3 13.54 -14.12 -24.58
C THR A 3 14.71 -13.28 -24.07
N LEU A 4 14.61 -12.79 -22.83
CA LEU A 4 15.68 -12.06 -22.16
C LEU A 4 16.02 -12.83 -20.88
N SER A 5 17.24 -13.36 -20.80
CA SER A 5 17.77 -13.91 -19.56
C SER A 5 18.62 -12.87 -18.86
N ILE A 6 18.18 -12.46 -17.67
CA ILE A 6 18.94 -11.55 -16.80
C ILE A 6 19.90 -12.41 -15.98
N ARG A 7 21.21 -12.12 -16.08
CA ARG A 7 22.27 -12.78 -15.30
C ARG A 7 22.80 -11.82 -14.23
N GLY A 8 23.36 -12.37 -13.15
CA GLY A 8 23.92 -11.57 -12.06
C GLY A 8 22.88 -11.03 -11.08
N LEU A 9 21.69 -11.64 -11.03
CA LEU A 9 20.74 -11.39 -9.96
C LEU A 9 21.25 -12.07 -8.70
N ASP A 10 21.44 -11.31 -7.64
CA ASP A 10 21.70 -11.85 -6.31
C ASP A 10 20.43 -12.49 -5.73
N ASP A 11 20.63 -13.46 -4.83
CA ASP A 11 19.52 -14.20 -4.23
C ASP A 11 18.58 -13.27 -3.46
N SER A 12 19.11 -12.24 -2.80
CA SER A 12 18.31 -11.26 -2.04
C SER A 12 17.37 -10.46 -2.95
N LEU A 13 17.89 -9.92 -4.06
CA LEU A 13 17.07 -9.22 -5.05
C LEU A 13 16.04 -10.16 -5.70
N SER A 14 16.39 -11.42 -5.92
CA SER A 14 15.46 -12.42 -6.49
C SER A 14 14.27 -12.69 -5.59
N GLU A 15 14.51 -12.77 -4.27
CA GLU A 15 13.45 -12.93 -3.27
C GLU A 15 12.59 -11.69 -3.17
N GLN A 16 13.20 -10.50 -3.16
CA GLN A 16 12.47 -9.24 -3.13
C GLN A 16 11.56 -9.10 -4.36
N LEU A 17 12.07 -9.42 -5.56
CA LEU A 17 11.29 -9.43 -6.80
C LEU A 17 10.08 -10.36 -6.70
N LYS A 18 10.26 -11.57 -6.18
CA LYS A 18 9.14 -12.52 -5.97
C LYS A 18 8.12 -12.00 -4.95
N LYS A 19 8.58 -11.42 -3.84
CA LYS A 19 7.70 -10.86 -2.81
C LYS A 19 6.82 -9.74 -3.35
N VAL A 20 7.42 -8.78 -4.08
CA VAL A 20 6.67 -7.65 -4.63
C VAL A 20 5.73 -8.11 -5.74
N ALA A 21 6.18 -9.00 -6.63
CA ALA A 21 5.33 -9.55 -7.70
C ALA A 21 4.11 -10.29 -7.11
N ASN A 22 4.28 -11.09 -6.06
CA ASN A 22 3.18 -11.75 -5.36
C ASN A 22 2.24 -10.76 -4.66
N ALA A 23 2.76 -9.70 -4.05
CA ALA A 23 1.93 -8.67 -3.41
C ALA A 23 1.07 -7.89 -4.41
N GLU A 24 1.49 -7.82 -5.68
CA GLU A 24 0.73 -7.18 -6.77
C GLU A 24 -0.09 -8.18 -7.62
N ASP A 25 -0.20 -9.46 -7.21
CA ASP A 25 -0.85 -10.55 -7.96
C ASP A 25 -0.33 -10.69 -9.41
N ARG A 26 0.98 -10.51 -9.61
CA ARG A 26 1.65 -10.62 -10.91
C ARG A 26 2.74 -11.67 -10.92
N SER A 27 2.98 -12.25 -12.11
CA SER A 27 4.18 -13.07 -12.33
C SER A 27 5.44 -12.20 -12.30
N VAL A 28 6.55 -12.76 -11.84
CA VAL A 28 7.85 -12.09 -11.82
C VAL A 28 8.23 -11.56 -13.20
N ASN A 29 7.98 -12.34 -14.26
CA ASN A 29 8.25 -11.92 -15.64
C ASN A 29 7.42 -10.69 -16.04
N GLN A 30 6.13 -10.68 -15.70
CA GLN A 30 5.27 -9.54 -16.01
C GLN A 30 5.71 -8.30 -15.23
N TYR A 31 6.07 -8.46 -13.96
CA TYR A 31 6.56 -7.38 -13.12
C TYR A 31 7.86 -6.77 -13.66
N VAL A 32 8.82 -7.60 -14.09
CA VAL A 32 10.07 -7.13 -14.74
C VAL A 32 9.77 -6.37 -16.04
N ILE A 33 8.84 -6.85 -16.86
CA ILE A 33 8.42 -6.15 -18.09
C ILE A 33 7.79 -4.79 -17.75
N ASP A 34 6.97 -4.71 -16.72
CA ASP A 34 6.30 -3.46 -16.32
C ASP A 34 7.30 -2.44 -15.80
N ILE A 35 8.31 -2.85 -15.01
CA ILE A 35 9.44 -2.02 -14.60
C ILE A 35 10.18 -1.48 -15.83
N LEU A 36 10.53 -2.34 -16.78
CA LEU A 36 11.23 -1.93 -18.00
C LEU A 36 10.41 -0.91 -18.80
N LYS A 37 9.10 -1.15 -18.98
CA LYS A 37 8.21 -0.20 -19.65
C LYS A 37 8.13 1.13 -18.90
N GLN A 38 8.08 1.11 -17.57
CA GLN A 38 8.02 2.30 -16.74
C GLN A 38 9.30 3.13 -16.86
N HIS A 39 10.49 2.49 -16.79
CA HIS A 39 11.77 3.19 -16.90
C HIS A 39 12.07 3.68 -18.31
N LEU A 40 11.61 2.98 -19.35
CA LEU A 40 11.79 3.37 -20.75
C LEU A 40 10.71 4.37 -21.22
N GLY A 41 9.84 4.84 -20.34
CA GLY A 41 8.81 5.84 -20.66
C GLY A 41 7.65 5.31 -21.49
N HIS A 42 7.51 3.99 -21.63
CA HIS A 42 6.40 3.34 -22.34
C HIS A 42 5.11 3.28 -21.52
N THR A 43 5.16 3.62 -20.23
CA THR A 43 3.99 3.65 -19.34
C THR A 43 3.78 5.05 -18.78
N LYS A 44 2.58 5.62 -18.98
CA LYS A 44 2.16 6.80 -18.19
C LYS A 44 2.06 6.38 -16.74
N GLN A 45 2.73 7.10 -15.84
CA GLN A 45 2.52 6.93 -14.41
C GLN A 45 1.03 7.09 -14.10
N LYS A 46 0.47 6.13 -13.36
CA LYS A 46 -0.94 6.12 -12.94
C LYS A 46 -1.17 7.18 -11.86
N LYS A 47 -1.09 8.47 -12.21
CA LYS A 47 -1.26 9.57 -11.24
C LYS A 47 -2.61 9.57 -10.52
N PHE A 48 -3.66 9.06 -11.17
CA PHE A 48 -5.04 9.10 -10.65
C PHE A 48 -5.67 7.72 -10.42
N THR A 49 -4.95 6.64 -10.75
CA THR A 49 -5.43 5.25 -10.59
C THR A 49 -4.42 4.40 -9.83
N GLN A 50 -3.59 5.03 -9.01
CA GLN A 50 -2.66 4.32 -8.14
C GLN A 50 -3.43 3.79 -6.93
N SER A 51 -3.33 2.49 -6.70
CA SER A 51 -3.82 1.86 -5.47
C SER A 51 -2.72 1.96 -4.42
N TYR A 52 -3.08 2.35 -3.21
CA TYR A 52 -2.20 2.36 -2.05
C TYR A 52 -2.77 1.40 -1.01
N ASN A 53 -1.90 0.56 -0.47
CA ASN A 53 -2.25 -0.53 0.46
C ASN A 53 -1.50 -0.37 1.80
N ASP A 54 -0.86 0.78 2.02
CA ASP A 54 -0.05 1.10 3.20
C ASP A 54 -0.89 1.20 4.48
N LEU A 55 -2.17 1.57 4.35
CA LEU A 55 -3.12 1.61 5.46
C LEU A 55 -3.94 0.32 5.62
N ASP A 56 -3.77 -0.68 4.75
CA ASP A 56 -4.56 -1.92 4.77
C ASP A 56 -4.44 -2.64 6.12
N GLN A 57 -3.27 -2.57 6.74
CA GLN A 57 -3.01 -3.18 8.05
C GLN A 57 -3.80 -2.53 9.19
N LEU A 58 -4.30 -1.30 9.00
CA LEU A 58 -5.09 -0.60 10.02
C LEU A 58 -6.53 -1.09 10.04
N PHE A 59 -7.05 -1.62 8.93
CA PHE A 59 -8.43 -2.08 8.85
C PHE A 59 -8.65 -3.31 9.74
N GLY A 60 -9.57 -3.21 10.69
CA GLY A 60 -9.88 -4.29 11.63
C GLY A 60 -8.82 -4.52 12.72
N SER A 61 -7.83 -3.63 12.85
CA SER A 61 -6.76 -3.74 13.85
C SER A 61 -7.18 -3.31 15.27
N TRP A 62 -8.37 -2.72 15.43
CA TRP A 62 -8.81 -2.18 16.71
C TRP A 62 -9.24 -3.29 17.66
N SER A 63 -8.66 -3.28 18.85
CA SER A 63 -9.17 -4.04 19.98
C SER A 63 -10.34 -3.30 20.65
N ASP A 64 -11.19 -4.04 21.36
CA ASP A 64 -12.29 -3.44 22.13
C ASP A 64 -11.80 -2.39 23.15
N LYS A 65 -10.59 -2.58 23.69
CA LYS A 65 -9.94 -1.61 24.58
C LYS A 65 -9.58 -0.31 23.86
N SER A 66 -9.04 -0.43 22.64
CA SER A 66 -8.71 0.73 21.80
C SER A 66 -9.97 1.50 21.42
N PHE A 67 -11.03 0.78 21.08
CA PHE A 67 -12.34 1.35 20.79
C PHE A 67 -12.88 2.12 21.99
N ALA A 68 -12.94 1.51 23.18
CA ALA A 68 -13.47 2.15 24.38
C ALA A 68 -12.71 3.43 24.76
N ALA A 69 -11.38 3.42 24.70
CA ALA A 69 -10.55 4.60 25.01
C ALA A 69 -10.78 5.76 24.03
N ILE A 70 -11.02 5.45 22.75
CA ILE A 70 -11.29 6.46 21.72
C ILE A 70 -12.73 6.99 21.86
N ASP A 71 -13.70 6.10 22.08
CA ASP A 71 -15.11 6.45 22.24
C ASP A 71 -15.33 7.35 23.46
N GLU A 72 -14.71 7.03 24.60
CA GLU A 72 -14.76 7.84 25.82
C GLU A 72 -14.26 9.28 25.56
N LYS A 73 -13.13 9.40 24.85
CA LYS A 73 -12.53 10.71 24.54
C LYS A 73 -13.36 11.51 23.53
N ILE A 74 -13.92 10.84 22.52
CA ILE A 74 -14.84 11.50 21.57
C ILE A 74 -16.09 11.98 22.29
N ASN A 75 -16.64 11.18 23.20
CA ASN A 75 -17.84 11.55 23.95
C ASN A 75 -17.58 12.75 24.87
N SER A 76 -16.40 12.86 25.50
CA SER A 76 -16.06 14.04 26.30
C SER A 76 -15.97 15.32 25.48
N GLU A 77 -15.49 15.23 24.23
CA GLU A 77 -15.37 16.40 23.34
C GLU A 77 -16.64 16.72 22.55
N ARG A 78 -17.63 15.82 22.55
CA ARG A 78 -18.97 16.05 21.97
C ARG A 78 -19.91 16.83 22.89
N GLN A 79 -19.51 17.07 24.13
CA GLN A 79 -20.28 17.90 25.03
C GLN A 79 -20.22 19.35 24.55
N ILE A 80 -21.37 19.86 24.14
CA ILE A 80 -21.54 21.26 23.77
C ILE A 80 -21.41 22.09 25.05
N ASP A 81 -20.44 22.99 25.08
CA ASP A 81 -20.37 24.02 26.10
C ASP A 81 -21.32 25.16 25.72
N ASP A 82 -22.43 25.26 26.47
CA ASP A 82 -23.46 26.27 26.28
C ASP A 82 -22.94 27.71 26.46
N GLU A 83 -21.81 27.93 27.16
CA GLU A 83 -21.16 29.25 27.27
C GLU A 83 -20.40 29.63 25.99
N LEU A 84 -19.88 28.65 25.24
CA LEU A 84 -19.17 28.84 23.97
C LEU A 84 -20.11 28.93 22.76
N TRP A 85 -21.36 28.48 22.89
CA TRP A 85 -22.35 28.41 21.80
C TRP A 85 -23.37 29.58 21.80
N LYS A 86 -23.32 30.51 22.76
CA LYS A 86 -24.11 31.76 22.72
C LYS A 86 -23.38 32.87 21.98
#